data_AF-A0A7J6DXR9-F1
#
_entry.id   AF-A0A7J6DXR9-F1
#
_cell.length_a   1.000
_cell.length_b   1.000
_cell.length_c   1.000
_cell.angle_alpha   90.00
_cell.angle_beta   90.00
_cell.angle_gamma   90.00
#
_symmetry.space_group_name_H-M   'P 1'
#
loop_
_entity.id
_entity.type
_entity.pdbx_description
1 polymer ?
#
loop_
_entity_poly.entity_id
_entity_poly.type
_entity_poly.pdbx_seq_one_letter_code
_entity_poly.pdbx_strand_id
1 'polypeptide(L)'
;MVSEDWTADFKFDLVSGKDILGATNNPKVHKGWYSIYTATNTSKFNRTSARDQVFSEVKRLMAKYQEEELSITVTGHSMGAALATLNAVDMAYNKVNIFSTQPNKAPVPITAFVFASPRVGDRGFGSVYSDLNTSGNFHILRVNEFLDIVPQYPFIFQGYVDVGQLLLLMVLKSPYIKPFLHLVATRKWLPVHNLELHLHGVAGTQGVFGGFNLQIDRDLGLMNKGGDFVKDEYLKITSWWIEKNKSMVQNDDGSWELEDSQE
;
A
#
# COMPACT_ATOMS: atom_id res chain seq x y z
N MET A 1 10.10 -7.99 10.61
CA MET A 1 11.41 -8.02 9.92
C MET A 1 11.16 -7.72 8.45
N VAL A 2 11.59 -6.56 7.96
CA VAL A 2 11.64 -6.30 6.52
C VAL A 2 13.01 -6.84 6.09
N SER A 3 13.04 -7.92 5.31
CA SER A 3 14.29 -8.60 4.96
C SER A 3 15.15 -7.72 4.06
N GLU A 4 16.47 -7.85 4.21
CA GLU A 4 17.51 -7.14 3.45
C GLU A 4 17.55 -7.53 1.95
N ASP A 5 16.82 -8.58 1.55
CA ASP A 5 16.95 -9.24 0.24
C ASP A 5 16.22 -8.57 -0.93
N TRP A 6 15.17 -7.80 -0.66
CA TRP A 6 14.30 -7.31 -1.72
C TRP A 6 14.98 -6.33 -2.69
N THR A 7 16.01 -5.58 -2.26
CA THR A 7 16.73 -4.62 -3.12
C THR A 7 17.86 -5.22 -3.95
N ALA A 8 18.37 -6.39 -3.56
CA ALA A 8 19.37 -7.10 -4.35
C ALA A 8 18.78 -7.74 -5.61
N ASP A 9 17.47 -8.07 -5.59
CA ASP A 9 16.76 -8.79 -6.66
C ASP A 9 15.82 -7.93 -7.52
N PHE A 10 15.85 -6.59 -7.39
CA PHE A 10 14.98 -5.70 -8.17
C PHE A 10 15.38 -5.67 -9.66
N LYS A 11 14.82 -6.62 -10.41
CA LYS A 11 14.70 -6.53 -11.86
C LYS A 11 13.50 -5.65 -12.17
N PHE A 12 13.78 -4.46 -12.68
CA PHE A 12 12.77 -3.46 -13.03
C PHE A 12 12.13 -3.72 -14.41
N ASP A 13 12.02 -4.98 -14.80
CA ASP A 13 11.49 -5.39 -16.09
C ASP A 13 10.03 -4.95 -16.23
N LEU A 14 9.69 -4.37 -17.38
CA LEU A 14 8.32 -4.07 -17.77
C LEU A 14 7.75 -5.23 -18.60
N VAL A 15 6.56 -5.71 -18.25
CA VAL A 15 5.80 -6.70 -19.02
C VAL A 15 4.52 -6.06 -19.58
N SER A 16 3.98 -6.62 -20.66
CA SER A 16 2.72 -6.14 -21.24
C SER A 16 1.58 -6.29 -20.23
N GLY A 17 0.87 -5.20 -19.96
CA GLY A 17 -0.34 -5.17 -19.14
C GLY A 17 -1.63 -5.35 -19.95
N LYS A 18 -1.53 -5.74 -21.22
CA LYS A 18 -2.68 -5.76 -22.15
C LYS A 18 -3.82 -6.69 -21.71
N ASP A 19 -3.49 -7.75 -20.98
CA ASP A 19 -4.48 -8.75 -20.55
C ASP A 19 -5.37 -8.22 -19.42
N ILE A 20 -4.92 -7.19 -18.70
CA ILE A 20 -5.66 -6.55 -17.60
C ILE A 20 -6.14 -5.14 -17.93
N LEU A 21 -5.44 -4.40 -18.81
CA LEU A 21 -5.72 -2.99 -19.14
C LEU A 21 -5.96 -2.74 -20.63
N GLY A 22 -6.20 -3.80 -21.41
CA GLY A 22 -6.40 -3.75 -22.85
C GLY A 22 -5.17 -3.29 -23.65
N ALA A 23 -5.28 -3.36 -24.98
CA ALA A 23 -4.17 -3.04 -25.88
C ALA A 23 -4.01 -1.52 -26.15
N THR A 24 -5.07 -0.73 -25.93
CA THR A 24 -5.04 0.73 -26.10
C THR A 24 -3.98 1.33 -25.19
N ASN A 25 -3.19 2.30 -25.70
CA ASN A 25 -2.04 2.90 -25.02
C ASN A 25 -0.84 1.97 -24.76
N ASN A 26 -0.91 0.68 -25.15
CA ASN A 26 0.15 -0.32 -24.96
C ASN A 26 0.74 -0.33 -23.52
N PRO A 27 -0.09 -0.47 -22.48
CA PRO A 27 0.34 -0.32 -21.10
C PRO A 27 1.33 -1.42 -20.72
N LYS A 28 2.39 -1.04 -20.01
CA LYS A 28 3.30 -1.99 -19.36
C LYS A 28 3.33 -1.78 -17.86
N VAL A 29 3.49 -2.88 -17.15
CA VAL A 29 3.49 -2.96 -15.68
C VAL A 29 4.78 -3.64 -15.24
N HIS A 30 5.29 -3.28 -14.06
CA HIS A 30 6.42 -3.96 -13.44
C HIS A 30 6.15 -5.47 -13.35
N LYS A 31 7.12 -6.28 -13.79
CA LYS A 31 7.02 -7.74 -13.86
C LYS A 31 6.67 -8.38 -12.51
N GLY A 32 7.30 -7.92 -11.43
CA GLY A 32 7.05 -8.45 -10.08
C GLY A 32 5.61 -8.21 -9.62
N TRP A 33 5.09 -7.00 -9.83
CA TRP A 33 3.72 -6.65 -9.44
C TRP A 33 2.71 -7.44 -10.28
N TYR A 34 2.93 -7.51 -11.59
CA TYR A 34 2.10 -8.27 -12.51
C TYR A 34 2.06 -9.76 -12.12
N SER A 35 3.22 -10.35 -11.81
CA SER A 35 3.33 -11.75 -11.42
C SER A 35 2.57 -12.04 -10.13
N ILE A 36 2.77 -11.26 -9.06
CA ILE A 36 2.03 -11.45 -7.80
C ILE A 36 0.52 -11.30 -8.02
N TYR A 37 0.12 -10.34 -8.86
CA TYR A 37 -1.28 -10.00 -9.07
C TYR A 37 -2.04 -11.03 -9.91
N THR A 38 -1.40 -11.62 -10.92
CA THR A 38 -2.06 -12.45 -11.94
C THR A 38 -1.71 -13.94 -11.87
N ALA A 39 -0.66 -14.33 -11.14
CA ALA A 39 -0.24 -15.73 -11.09
C ALA A 39 -1.30 -16.64 -10.46
N THR A 40 -1.39 -17.85 -10.99
CA THR A 40 -2.19 -18.95 -10.48
C THR A 40 -1.30 -20.16 -10.19
N ASN A 41 -1.72 -21.03 -9.28
CA ASN A 41 -1.03 -22.28 -8.98
C ASN A 41 -2.06 -23.38 -8.65
N THR A 42 -1.63 -24.63 -8.62
CA THR A 42 -2.43 -25.82 -8.27
C THR A 42 -2.73 -25.97 -6.78
N SER A 43 -2.07 -25.17 -5.92
CA SER A 43 -2.32 -25.14 -4.47
C SER A 43 -3.76 -24.74 -4.14
N LYS A 44 -4.27 -25.19 -2.99
CA LYS A 44 -5.64 -24.89 -2.54
C LYS A 44 -5.93 -23.39 -2.36
N PHE A 45 -4.90 -22.56 -2.16
CA PHE A 45 -5.05 -21.13 -1.82
C PHE A 45 -4.97 -20.17 -3.02
N ASN A 46 -4.35 -20.58 -4.13
CA ASN A 46 -4.09 -19.71 -5.28
C ASN A 46 -4.44 -20.36 -6.62
N ARG A 47 -5.51 -21.18 -6.62
CA ARG A 47 -6.12 -21.71 -7.86
C ARG A 47 -6.59 -20.62 -8.79
N THR A 48 -7.10 -19.54 -8.20
CA THR A 48 -7.44 -18.28 -8.88
C THR A 48 -6.44 -17.21 -8.48
N SER A 49 -6.17 -16.27 -9.39
CA SER A 49 -5.22 -15.20 -9.14
C SER A 49 -5.70 -14.26 -8.01
N ALA A 50 -4.78 -13.52 -7.39
CA ALA A 50 -5.16 -12.50 -6.40
C ALA A 50 -6.13 -11.46 -6.99
N ARG A 51 -5.90 -11.08 -8.26
CA ARG A 51 -6.82 -10.26 -9.05
C ARG A 51 -8.24 -10.82 -9.05
N ASP A 52 -8.40 -12.08 -9.46
CA ASP A 52 -9.72 -12.66 -9.66
C ASP A 52 -10.45 -12.89 -8.33
N GLN A 53 -9.71 -13.22 -7.26
CA GLN A 53 -10.27 -13.31 -5.91
C GLN A 53 -10.86 -11.97 -5.45
N VAL A 54 -10.10 -10.88 -5.58
CA VAL A 54 -10.58 -9.52 -5.23
C VAL A 54 -11.76 -9.12 -6.12
N PHE A 55 -11.67 -9.35 -7.44
CA PHE A 55 -12.74 -9.00 -8.38
C PHE A 55 -14.04 -9.73 -8.06
N SER A 56 -13.96 -11.02 -7.73
CA SER A 56 -15.12 -11.83 -7.37
C SER A 56 -15.81 -11.27 -6.13
N GLU A 57 -15.03 -10.99 -5.08
CA GLU A 57 -15.58 -10.52 -3.81
C GLU A 57 -16.13 -9.09 -3.91
N VAL A 58 -15.44 -8.18 -4.60
CA VAL A 58 -15.95 -6.83 -4.84
C VAL A 58 -17.27 -6.87 -5.62
N LYS A 59 -17.37 -7.68 -6.68
CA LYS A 59 -18.63 -7.85 -7.43
C LYS A 59 -19.76 -8.41 -6.56
N ARG A 60 -19.45 -9.36 -5.67
CA ARG A 60 -20.42 -9.92 -4.72
C ARG A 60 -20.94 -8.86 -3.75
N LEU A 61 -20.04 -8.04 -3.18
CA LEU A 61 -20.40 -6.95 -2.27
C LEU A 61 -21.20 -5.85 -2.99
N MET A 62 -20.78 -5.48 -4.19
CA MET A 62 -21.51 -4.57 -5.08
C MET A 62 -22.95 -5.05 -5.29
N ALA A 63 -23.16 -6.32 -5.65
CA ALA A 63 -24.50 -6.87 -5.83
C ALA A 63 -25.31 -6.92 -4.52
N LYS A 64 -24.67 -7.26 -3.39
CA LYS A 64 -25.32 -7.35 -2.08
C LYS A 64 -25.86 -6.01 -1.61
N TYR A 65 -25.11 -4.93 -1.83
CA TYR A 65 -25.43 -3.59 -1.32
C TYR A 65 -25.87 -2.63 -2.44
N GLN A 66 -26.44 -3.15 -3.53
CA GLN A 66 -26.77 -2.37 -4.71
C GLN A 66 -27.82 -1.26 -4.48
N GLU A 67 -28.59 -1.33 -3.41
CA GLU A 67 -29.59 -0.32 -3.02
C GLU A 67 -29.02 0.77 -2.09
N GLU A 68 -27.75 0.66 -1.70
CA GLU A 68 -27.07 1.61 -0.83
C GLU A 68 -26.15 2.55 -1.63
N GLU A 69 -25.69 3.61 -0.95
CA GLU A 69 -24.60 4.44 -1.42
C GLU A 69 -23.27 3.76 -1.09
N LEU A 70 -22.44 3.53 -2.12
CA LEU A 70 -21.22 2.74 -1.99
C LEU A 70 -20.00 3.56 -2.38
N SER A 71 -18.86 3.13 -1.84
CA SER A 71 -17.52 3.49 -2.34
C SER A 71 -16.61 2.27 -2.28
N ILE A 72 -15.60 2.24 -3.14
CA ILE A 72 -14.54 1.22 -3.11
C ILE A 72 -13.25 1.93 -2.70
N THR A 73 -12.72 1.56 -1.54
CA THR A 73 -11.42 2.06 -1.07
C THR A 73 -10.38 0.97 -1.13
N VAL A 74 -9.26 1.25 -1.79
CA VAL A 74 -8.10 0.35 -1.87
C VAL A 74 -6.94 0.97 -1.12
N THR A 75 -6.20 0.21 -0.33
CA THR A 75 -5.04 0.73 0.38
C THR A 75 -3.92 -0.30 0.41
N GLY A 76 -2.71 0.19 0.66
CA GLY A 76 -1.54 -0.63 0.82
C GLY A 76 -0.34 0.22 1.17
N HIS A 77 0.70 -0.45 1.67
CA HIS A 77 2.00 0.15 1.98
C HIS A 77 3.09 -0.60 1.21
N SER A 78 4.09 0.11 0.70
CA SER A 78 5.25 -0.48 0.01
C SER A 78 4.82 -1.39 -1.16
N MET A 79 5.23 -2.66 -1.19
CA MET A 79 4.74 -3.65 -2.16
C MET A 79 3.20 -3.68 -2.24
N GLY A 80 2.51 -3.62 -1.09
CA GLY A 80 1.05 -3.58 -1.05
C GLY A 80 0.46 -2.32 -1.69
N ALA A 81 1.17 -1.18 -1.62
CA ALA A 81 0.77 0.06 -2.28
C ALA A 81 0.83 -0.04 -3.81
N ALA A 82 1.84 -0.72 -4.35
CA ALA A 82 1.92 -1.00 -5.78
C ALA A 82 0.79 -1.92 -6.26
N LEU A 83 0.50 -2.98 -5.49
CA LEU A 83 -0.62 -3.88 -5.79
C LEU A 83 -1.98 -3.16 -5.68
N ALA A 84 -2.17 -2.31 -4.66
CA ALA A 84 -3.37 -1.49 -4.49
C ALA A 84 -3.58 -0.54 -5.68
N THR A 85 -2.51 0.12 -6.12
CA THR A 85 -2.53 1.00 -7.31
C THR A 85 -2.91 0.21 -8.56
N LEU A 86 -2.27 -0.94 -8.81
CA LEU A 86 -2.58 -1.79 -9.95
C LEU A 86 -4.02 -2.28 -9.93
N ASN A 87 -4.50 -2.77 -8.78
CA ASN A 87 -5.85 -3.28 -8.60
C ASN A 87 -6.91 -2.18 -8.79
N ALA A 88 -6.68 -0.98 -8.26
CA ALA A 88 -7.61 0.12 -8.41
C ALA A 88 -7.75 0.57 -9.88
N VAL A 89 -6.62 0.68 -10.62
CA VAL A 89 -6.64 0.99 -12.05
C VAL A 89 -7.33 -0.11 -12.86
N ASP A 90 -7.05 -1.38 -12.57
CA ASP A 90 -7.66 -2.54 -13.23
C ASP A 90 -9.17 -2.64 -12.98
N MET A 91 -9.64 -2.42 -11.74
CA MET A 91 -11.06 -2.38 -11.42
C MET A 91 -11.79 -1.25 -12.13
N ALA A 92 -11.20 -0.04 -12.16
CA ALA A 92 -11.77 1.10 -12.86
C ALA A 92 -11.79 0.86 -14.38
N TYR A 93 -10.71 0.34 -14.96
CA TYR A 93 -10.62 0.01 -16.38
C TYR A 93 -11.67 -1.03 -16.80
N ASN A 94 -11.81 -2.09 -16.01
CA ASN A 94 -12.76 -3.18 -16.27
C ASN A 94 -14.17 -2.90 -15.74
N LYS A 95 -14.45 -1.67 -15.28
CA LYS A 95 -15.78 -1.20 -14.87
C LYS A 95 -16.41 -2.08 -13.78
N VAL A 96 -15.60 -2.59 -12.85
CA VAL A 96 -16.06 -3.40 -11.71
C VAL A 96 -17.00 -2.61 -10.80
N ASN A 97 -16.87 -1.28 -10.81
CA ASN A 97 -17.68 -0.33 -10.06
C ASN A 97 -19.00 0.06 -10.74
N ILE A 98 -19.44 -0.65 -11.78
CA ILE A 98 -20.72 -0.39 -12.46
C ILE A 98 -21.66 -1.57 -12.24
N PHE A 99 -22.93 -1.26 -11.94
CA PHE A 99 -23.99 -2.24 -11.78
C PHE A 99 -24.48 -2.74 -13.15
N SER A 100 -24.28 -4.02 -13.45
CA SER A 100 -24.78 -4.62 -14.69
C SER A 100 -26.31 -4.62 -14.78
N THR A 101 -27.01 -4.67 -13.64
CA THR A 101 -28.47 -4.65 -13.53
C THR A 101 -29.07 -3.24 -13.54
N GLN A 102 -28.26 -2.20 -13.32
CA GLN A 102 -28.71 -0.81 -13.19
C GLN A 102 -27.80 0.13 -14.01
N PRO A 103 -27.84 0.06 -15.36
CA PRO A 103 -26.89 0.78 -16.23
C PRO A 103 -27.00 2.31 -16.15
N ASN A 104 -28.12 2.84 -15.62
CA ASN A 104 -28.34 4.27 -15.42
C ASN A 104 -27.83 4.77 -14.06
N LYS A 105 -27.45 3.88 -13.14
CA LYS A 105 -26.86 4.26 -11.85
C LYS A 105 -25.43 4.72 -12.08
N ALA A 106 -25.05 5.83 -11.43
CA ALA A 106 -23.70 6.37 -11.54
C ALA A 106 -22.65 5.32 -11.10
N PRO A 107 -21.46 5.27 -11.73
CA PRO A 107 -20.38 4.40 -11.28
C PRO A 107 -20.01 4.67 -9.82
N VAL A 108 -19.78 3.61 -9.05
CA VAL A 108 -19.31 3.72 -7.67
C VAL A 108 -17.90 4.29 -7.65
N PRO A 109 -17.60 5.31 -6.82
CA PRO A 109 -16.27 5.89 -6.77
C PRO A 109 -15.23 4.88 -6.27
N ILE A 110 -14.09 4.81 -6.96
CA ILE A 110 -12.91 4.04 -6.54
C ILE A 110 -11.84 5.02 -6.08
N THR A 111 -11.35 4.86 -4.85
CA THR A 111 -10.24 5.67 -4.31
C THR A 111 -9.15 4.78 -3.75
N ALA A 112 -7.91 4.98 -4.21
CA ALA A 112 -6.74 4.34 -3.62
C ALA A 112 -5.99 5.30 -2.69
N PHE A 113 -5.78 4.91 -1.43
CA PHE A 113 -4.87 5.60 -0.50
C PHE A 113 -3.64 4.73 -0.29
N VAL A 114 -2.53 5.11 -0.90
CA VAL A 114 -1.34 4.25 -0.96
C VAL A 114 -0.16 4.92 -0.29
N PHE A 115 0.53 4.18 0.57
CA PHE A 115 1.63 4.69 1.40
C PHE A 115 2.97 4.15 0.90
N ALA A 116 3.96 5.03 0.74
CA ALA A 116 5.28 4.64 0.26
C ALA A 116 5.24 3.79 -1.05
N SER A 117 4.37 4.16 -2.00
CA SER A 117 4.14 3.35 -3.19
C SER A 117 5.31 3.42 -4.15
N PRO A 118 5.99 2.30 -4.49
CA PRO A 118 6.87 2.27 -5.66
C PRO A 118 6.04 2.47 -6.94
N ARG A 119 6.71 2.86 -8.03
CA ARG A 119 6.06 3.02 -9.34
C ARG A 119 5.61 1.67 -9.89
N VAL A 120 4.47 1.70 -10.58
CA VAL A 120 3.77 0.47 -11.00
C VAL A 120 3.96 0.15 -12.47
N GLY A 121 3.94 1.17 -13.33
CA GLY A 121 3.95 0.97 -14.77
C GLY A 121 4.58 2.11 -15.54
N ASP A 122 4.56 1.96 -16.86
CA ASP A 122 5.15 2.90 -17.80
C ASP A 122 4.18 4.02 -18.20
N ARG A 123 4.58 4.82 -19.20
CA ARG A 123 3.73 5.88 -19.75
C ARG A 123 2.38 5.37 -20.29
N GLY A 124 2.33 4.16 -20.87
CA GLY A 124 1.08 3.57 -21.33
C GLY A 124 0.11 3.29 -20.18
N PHE A 125 0.64 2.78 -19.05
CA PHE A 125 -0.11 2.65 -17.80
C PHE A 125 -0.58 4.02 -17.27
N GLY A 126 0.29 5.04 -17.32
CA GLY A 126 -0.07 6.41 -16.96
C GLY A 126 -1.18 7.01 -17.81
N SER A 127 -1.19 6.74 -19.13
CA SER A 127 -2.28 7.15 -20.02
C SER A 127 -3.60 6.49 -19.65
N VAL A 128 -3.60 5.18 -19.37
CA VAL A 128 -4.81 4.48 -18.90
C VAL A 128 -5.35 5.11 -17.61
N TYR A 129 -4.49 5.41 -16.63
CA TYR A 129 -4.91 6.13 -15.42
C TYR A 129 -5.52 7.49 -15.74
N SER A 130 -4.89 8.24 -16.65
CA SER A 130 -5.31 9.61 -16.99
C SER A 130 -6.70 9.60 -17.64
N ASP A 131 -6.94 8.67 -18.56
CA ASP A 131 -8.24 8.47 -19.21
C ASP A 131 -9.34 8.18 -18.17
N LEU A 132 -9.07 7.30 -17.20
CA LEU A 132 -10.02 6.92 -16.15
C LEU A 132 -10.32 8.08 -15.18
N ASN A 133 -9.30 8.86 -14.84
CA ASN A 133 -9.42 9.96 -13.88
C ASN A 133 -10.25 11.15 -14.41
N THR A 134 -10.44 11.27 -15.73
CA THR A 134 -11.27 12.34 -16.34
C THR A 134 -12.73 12.36 -15.89
N SER A 135 -13.27 11.21 -15.48
CA SER A 135 -14.68 11.05 -15.09
C SER A 135 -15.00 11.58 -13.68
N GLY A 136 -13.98 11.84 -12.85
CA GLY A 136 -14.14 12.24 -11.46
C GLY A 136 -14.57 11.11 -10.50
N ASN A 137 -14.71 9.87 -10.97
CA ASN A 137 -15.10 8.72 -10.14
C ASN A 137 -13.94 7.77 -9.79
N PHE A 138 -12.70 8.16 -10.11
CA PHE A 138 -11.51 7.37 -9.82
C PHE A 138 -10.36 8.24 -9.36
N HIS A 139 -9.82 7.96 -8.18
CA HIS A 139 -8.75 8.74 -7.56
C HIS A 139 -7.66 7.85 -6.95
N ILE A 140 -6.43 8.36 -6.97
CA ILE A 140 -5.30 7.77 -6.24
C ILE A 140 -4.61 8.90 -5.48
N LEU A 141 -4.50 8.75 -4.16
CA LEU A 141 -3.67 9.59 -3.29
C LEU A 141 -2.46 8.78 -2.83
N ARG A 142 -1.28 9.27 -3.17
CA ARG A 142 0.01 8.72 -2.75
C ARG A 142 0.55 9.51 -1.58
N VAL A 143 0.76 8.83 -0.47
CA VAL A 143 1.28 9.40 0.76
C VAL A 143 2.72 8.95 0.91
N ASN A 144 3.67 9.87 0.73
CA ASN A 144 5.09 9.55 0.72
C ASN A 144 5.85 10.39 1.74
N GLU A 145 6.82 9.78 2.41
CA GLU A 145 7.82 10.50 3.19
C GLU A 145 8.96 11.01 2.29
N PHE A 146 9.40 12.25 2.50
CA PHE A 146 10.42 12.90 1.66
C PHE A 146 11.75 12.15 1.58
N LEU A 147 12.17 11.53 2.69
CA LEU A 147 13.43 10.77 2.77
C LEU A 147 13.27 9.29 2.44
N ASP A 148 12.05 8.84 2.13
CA ASP A 148 11.81 7.48 1.69
C ASP A 148 12.14 7.36 0.19
N ILE A 149 13.09 6.49 -0.15
CA ILE A 149 13.51 6.26 -1.53
C ILE A 149 12.61 5.26 -2.25
N VAL A 150 11.79 4.48 -1.53
CA VAL A 150 10.96 3.42 -2.13
C VAL A 150 10.00 3.97 -3.20
N PRO A 151 9.32 5.11 -3.00
CA PRO A 151 8.51 5.72 -4.04
C PRO A 151 9.28 6.19 -5.28
N GLN A 152 10.60 6.30 -5.19
CA GLN A 152 11.46 6.64 -6.32
C GLN A 152 11.83 5.43 -7.16
N TYR A 153 11.55 4.20 -6.70
CA TYR A 153 11.79 2.98 -7.45
C TYR A 153 10.52 2.46 -8.14
N PRO A 154 10.66 1.88 -9.35
CA PRO A 154 11.80 2.04 -10.24
C PRO A 154 11.89 3.51 -10.71
N PHE A 155 13.08 3.98 -11.10
CA PHE A 155 13.28 5.39 -11.44
C PHE A 155 12.62 5.80 -12.76
N ILE A 156 12.32 7.10 -12.91
CA ILE A 156 11.66 7.66 -14.11
C ILE A 156 12.50 7.42 -15.38
N PHE A 157 13.83 7.50 -15.28
CA PHE A 157 14.73 7.25 -16.42
C PHE A 157 14.69 5.79 -16.91
N GLN A 158 14.11 4.88 -16.14
CA GLN A 158 13.88 3.47 -16.52
C GLN A 158 12.52 3.27 -17.21
N GLY A 159 11.79 4.36 -17.52
CA GLY A 159 10.53 4.34 -18.26
C GLY A 159 9.27 4.26 -17.39
N TYR A 160 9.41 4.26 -16.06
CA TYR A 160 8.30 4.25 -15.12
C TYR A 160 7.72 5.64 -14.90
N VAL A 161 6.44 5.70 -14.57
CA VAL A 161 5.76 6.96 -14.24
C VAL A 161 4.99 6.85 -12.93
N ASP A 162 4.80 8.01 -12.34
CA ASP A 162 3.97 8.25 -11.18
C ASP A 162 2.51 8.45 -11.62
N VAL A 163 1.55 7.83 -10.93
CA VAL A 163 0.11 8.04 -11.13
C VAL A 163 -0.56 8.48 -9.83
N GLY A 164 -1.59 9.33 -9.90
CA GLY A 164 -2.25 9.86 -8.71
C GLY A 164 -1.59 11.10 -8.10
N GLN A 165 -2.35 11.74 -7.21
CA GLN A 165 -1.94 12.95 -6.50
C GLN A 165 -0.95 12.61 -5.38
N LEU A 166 0.07 13.46 -5.19
CA LEU A 166 1.07 13.29 -4.15
C LEU A 166 0.73 14.14 -2.91
N LEU A 167 0.65 13.49 -1.75
CA LEU A 167 0.78 14.10 -0.43
C LEU A 167 2.18 13.77 0.10
N LEU A 168 3.04 14.79 0.11
CA LEU A 168 4.42 14.67 0.59
C LEU A 168 4.49 15.02 2.09
N LEU A 169 5.13 14.14 2.86
CA LEU A 169 5.31 14.26 4.29
C LEU A 169 6.78 14.54 4.63
N MET A 170 6.99 15.14 5.80
CA MET A 170 8.32 15.40 6.37
C MET A 170 8.30 15.04 7.85
N VAL A 171 8.21 13.74 8.15
CA VAL A 171 8.01 13.25 9.53
C VAL A 171 9.09 13.70 10.50
N LEU A 172 10.32 13.98 10.03
CA LEU A 172 11.41 14.52 10.86
C LEU A 172 11.15 15.91 11.45
N LYS A 173 10.12 16.62 10.99
CA LYS A 173 9.65 17.85 11.65
C LYS A 173 8.93 17.59 12.97
N SER A 174 8.55 16.33 13.22
CA SER A 174 7.89 15.95 14.46
C SER A 174 8.84 16.08 15.66
N PRO A 175 8.46 16.79 16.73
CA PRO A 175 9.31 16.94 17.92
C PRO A 175 9.47 15.63 18.70
N TYR A 176 8.65 14.62 18.41
CA TYR A 176 8.61 13.34 19.10
C TYR A 176 9.62 12.32 18.58
N ILE A 177 10.18 12.54 17.38
CA ILE A 177 11.01 11.56 16.67
C ILE A 177 12.50 11.78 16.96
N LYS A 178 13.23 10.67 17.08
CA LYS A 178 14.69 10.66 17.22
C LYS A 178 15.37 11.30 16.00
N PRO A 179 16.53 11.98 16.19
CA PRO A 179 17.26 12.57 15.07
C PRO A 179 17.59 11.55 13.97
N PHE A 180 17.59 11.98 12.71
CA PHE A 180 17.82 11.10 11.55
C PHE A 180 19.09 10.25 11.67
N LEU A 181 20.19 10.83 12.18
CA LEU A 181 21.45 10.10 12.37
C LEU A 181 21.30 8.89 13.32
N HIS A 182 20.47 9.01 14.35
CA HIS A 182 20.13 7.89 15.23
C HIS A 182 19.33 6.84 14.48
N LEU A 183 18.34 7.26 13.69
CA LEU A 183 17.48 6.34 12.93
C LEU A 183 18.29 5.48 11.96
N VAL A 184 19.25 6.07 11.23
CA VAL A 184 20.10 5.32 10.29
C VAL A 184 21.18 4.47 10.98
N ALA A 185 21.58 4.84 12.20
CA ALA A 185 22.54 4.05 12.98
C ALA A 185 21.97 2.69 13.43
N THR A 186 20.64 2.52 13.45
CA THR A 186 19.98 1.26 13.84
C THR A 186 20.14 0.11 12.82
N ARG A 187 20.90 0.32 11.73
CA ARG A 187 21.13 -0.65 10.63
C ARG A 187 19.86 -1.21 9.97
N LYS A 188 18.68 -0.64 10.25
CA LYS A 188 17.46 -0.94 9.51
C LYS A 188 17.47 -0.17 8.20
N TRP A 189 17.23 -0.86 7.08
CA TRP A 189 17.09 -0.24 5.77
C TRP A 189 15.91 0.75 5.79
N LEU A 190 16.19 2.02 5.47
CA LEU A 190 15.28 3.17 5.42
C LEU A 190 14.28 3.26 6.59
N PRO A 191 14.69 3.76 7.76
CA PRO A 191 13.81 3.88 8.93
C PRO A 191 12.50 4.62 8.63
N VAL A 192 12.53 5.62 7.74
CA VAL A 192 11.38 6.43 7.32
C VAL A 192 10.38 5.69 6.41
N HIS A 193 10.72 4.50 5.90
CA HIS A 193 9.81 3.69 5.10
C HIS A 193 8.71 3.05 5.95
N ASN A 194 8.82 3.05 7.28
CA ASN A 194 7.83 2.45 8.17
C ASN A 194 6.43 3.09 8.02
N LEU A 195 5.38 2.26 7.95
CA LEU A 195 4.00 2.72 7.81
C LEU A 195 3.55 3.58 9.00
N GLU A 196 3.92 3.23 10.23
CA GLU A 196 3.51 3.98 11.42
C GLU A 196 4.12 5.39 11.45
N LEU A 197 5.28 5.59 10.82
CA LEU A 197 5.83 6.92 10.60
C LEU A 197 5.03 7.72 9.58
N HIS A 198 4.58 7.10 8.49
CA HIS A 198 3.70 7.75 7.53
C HIS A 198 2.37 8.17 8.19
N LEU A 199 1.77 7.28 8.99
CA LEU A 199 0.51 7.57 9.69
C LEU A 199 0.69 8.67 10.76
N HIS A 200 1.83 8.68 11.45
CA HIS A 200 2.20 9.78 12.35
C HIS A 200 2.41 11.09 11.59
N GLY A 201 3.05 11.03 10.43
CA GLY A 201 3.19 12.15 9.50
C GLY A 201 1.84 12.72 9.09
N VAL A 202 0.89 11.88 8.67
CA VAL A 202 -0.50 12.29 8.35
C VAL A 202 -1.19 12.93 9.55
N ALA A 203 -1.00 12.38 10.75
CA ALA A 203 -1.65 12.88 11.96
C ALA A 203 -1.20 14.30 12.36
N GLY A 204 -0.02 14.75 11.95
CA GLY A 204 0.54 16.02 12.43
C GLY A 204 1.16 16.97 11.39
N THR A 205 1.25 16.57 10.12
CA THR A 205 1.82 17.43 9.06
C THR A 205 1.04 18.73 8.92
N GLN A 206 1.75 19.86 8.85
CA GLN A 206 1.19 21.17 8.50
C GLN A 206 1.65 21.60 7.09
N GLY A 207 1.91 20.61 6.23
CA GLY A 207 2.52 20.78 4.92
C GLY A 207 4.05 20.78 4.98
N VAL A 208 4.70 20.48 3.84
CA VAL A 208 6.17 20.36 3.77
C VAL A 208 6.91 21.64 4.11
N PHE A 209 6.27 22.81 3.99
CA PHE A 209 6.83 24.11 4.39
C PHE A 209 6.38 24.56 5.79
N GLY A 210 5.37 23.92 6.39
CA GLY A 210 4.86 24.23 7.72
C GLY A 210 5.61 23.53 8.85
N GLY A 211 5.11 23.69 10.08
CA GLY A 211 5.59 22.97 11.26
C GLY A 211 5.02 21.54 11.36
N PHE A 212 5.05 21.01 12.57
CA PHE A 212 4.39 19.74 12.91
C PHE A 212 3.56 19.95 14.16
N ASN A 213 2.27 19.59 14.09
CA ASN A 213 1.34 19.63 15.21
C ASN A 213 0.30 18.53 15.05
N LEU A 214 0.22 17.61 16.00
CA LEU A 214 -0.78 16.55 15.98
C LEU A 214 -2.19 17.16 16.03
N GLN A 215 -3.01 16.80 15.05
CA GLN A 215 -4.41 17.23 14.95
C GLN A 215 -5.39 16.17 15.48
N ILE A 216 -4.87 15.00 15.84
CA ILE A 216 -5.60 13.89 16.44
C ILE A 216 -4.78 13.32 17.60
N ASP A 217 -5.46 12.71 18.56
CA ASP A 217 -4.82 11.96 19.64
C ASP A 217 -4.34 10.59 19.12
N ARG A 218 -3.11 10.57 18.59
CA ARG A 218 -2.44 9.36 18.09
C ARG A 218 -1.30 8.98 19.03
N ASP A 219 -1.37 7.80 19.64
CA ASP A 219 -0.32 7.31 20.54
C ASP A 219 1.03 7.19 19.82
N LEU A 220 2.03 7.90 20.35
CA LEU A 220 3.42 7.85 19.88
C LEU A 220 3.99 6.43 19.90
N GLY A 221 3.54 5.59 20.83
CA GLY A 221 3.96 4.19 20.96
C GLY A 221 3.75 3.40 19.68
N LEU A 222 2.76 3.73 18.85
CA LEU A 222 2.49 3.05 17.58
C LEU A 222 3.69 3.10 16.63
N MET A 223 4.45 4.20 16.62
CA MET A 223 5.66 4.30 15.80
C MET A 223 6.66 3.17 16.14
N ASN A 224 6.80 2.83 17.42
CA ASN A 224 7.75 1.83 17.89
C ASN A 224 7.30 0.37 17.70
N LYS A 225 6.18 0.08 17.01
CA LYS A 225 5.73 -1.31 16.74
C LYS A 225 6.86 -2.19 16.23
N GLY A 226 7.54 -1.74 15.17
CA GLY A 226 8.63 -2.48 14.51
C GLY A 226 9.99 -1.80 14.62
N GLY A 227 10.16 -0.81 15.50
CA GLY A 227 11.38 -0.01 15.54
C GLY A 227 11.55 0.83 16.80
N ASP A 228 12.54 1.73 16.72
CA ASP A 228 12.94 2.64 17.79
C ASP A 228 13.03 4.05 17.23
N PHE A 229 11.87 4.69 17.11
CA PHE A 229 11.73 5.98 16.43
C PHE A 229 11.39 7.13 17.38
N VAL A 230 10.66 6.85 18.46
CA VAL A 230 10.27 7.87 19.45
C VAL A 230 11.44 8.20 20.36
N LYS A 231 11.64 9.48 20.69
CA LYS A 231 12.69 9.90 21.65
C LYS A 231 12.54 9.19 23.00
N ASP A 232 13.67 8.89 23.62
CA ASP A 232 13.73 8.09 24.86
C ASP A 232 12.99 8.75 26.04
N GLU A 233 12.88 10.09 26.05
CA GLU A 233 12.15 10.88 27.05
C GLU A 233 10.65 10.53 27.15
N TYR A 234 10.07 9.96 26.09
CA TYR A 234 8.66 9.53 26.08
C TYR A 234 8.47 8.09 26.57
N LEU A 235 9.55 7.38 26.96
CA LEU A 235 9.53 6.07 27.61
C LEU A 235 8.70 5.01 26.85
N LYS A 236 8.73 5.05 25.51
CA LYS A 236 8.02 4.08 24.67
C LYS A 236 8.92 2.87 24.41
N ILE A 237 8.41 1.68 24.72
CA ILE A 237 9.09 0.41 24.46
C ILE A 237 9.39 0.31 22.96
N THR A 238 10.57 -0.19 22.60
CA THR A 238 11.02 -0.31 21.21
C THR A 238 10.65 -1.69 20.65
N SER A 239 10.35 -1.74 19.34
CA SER A 239 10.00 -2.97 18.61
C SER A 239 9.04 -3.90 19.37
N TRP A 240 8.01 -3.31 19.98
CA TRP A 240 7.15 -3.99 20.94
C TRP A 240 6.12 -4.92 20.30
N TRP A 241 5.88 -4.79 18.98
CA TRP A 241 4.88 -5.60 18.30
C TRP A 241 5.37 -7.04 18.16
N ILE A 242 4.87 -7.89 19.05
CA ILE A 242 5.14 -9.31 19.09
C ILE A 242 3.96 -10.02 19.73
N GLU A 243 3.60 -11.19 19.22
CA GLU A 243 2.57 -12.03 19.83
C GLU A 243 2.97 -12.43 21.25
N LYS A 244 1.97 -12.56 22.13
CA LYS A 244 2.21 -13.03 23.50
C LYS A 244 2.96 -14.35 23.43
N ASN A 245 4.07 -14.45 24.16
CA ASN A 245 4.94 -15.62 24.17
C ASN A 245 5.40 -16.07 22.76
N LYS A 246 5.39 -15.18 21.76
CA LYS A 246 5.64 -15.51 20.33
C LYS A 246 4.69 -16.61 19.82
N SER A 247 3.41 -16.51 20.18
CA SER A 247 2.36 -17.47 19.82
C SER A 247 2.49 -18.85 20.47
N MET A 248 3.39 -19.01 21.45
CA MET A 248 3.41 -20.23 22.26
C MET A 248 2.27 -20.19 23.28
N VAL A 249 1.46 -21.23 23.28
CA VAL A 249 0.33 -21.41 24.22
C VAL A 249 0.55 -22.69 25.02
N GLN A 250 0.23 -22.64 26.32
CA GLN A 250 0.31 -23.81 27.18
C GLN A 250 -1.06 -24.49 27.25
N ASN A 251 -1.08 -25.78 26.95
CA ASN A 251 -2.26 -26.63 27.04
C ASN A 251 -2.56 -27.03 28.48
N ASP A 252 -3.78 -27.52 28.73
CA ASP A 252 -4.24 -27.96 30.06
C ASP A 252 -3.40 -29.11 30.64
N ASP A 253 -2.77 -29.92 29.80
CA ASP A 253 -1.86 -31.01 30.18
C ASP A 253 -0.43 -30.53 30.51
N GLY A 254 -0.19 -29.22 30.41
CA GLY A 254 1.09 -28.57 30.65
C GLY A 254 2.03 -28.55 29.45
N SER A 255 1.67 -29.17 28.32
CA SER A 255 2.43 -29.10 27.07
C SER A 255 2.35 -27.71 26.43
N TRP A 256 3.29 -27.39 25.56
CA TRP A 256 3.33 -26.11 24.85
C TRP A 256 3.28 -26.33 23.35
N GLU A 257 2.43 -25.58 22.67
CA GLU A 257 2.29 -25.61 21.21
C GLU A 257 2.41 -24.21 20.61
N LEU A 258 2.74 -24.18 19.32
CA LEU A 258 2.79 -22.94 18.55
C LEU A 258 1.42 -22.74 17.89
N GLU A 259 0.66 -21.78 18.40
CA GLU A 259 -0.65 -21.37 17.85
C GLU A 259 -0.48 -20.03 17.13
N ASP A 260 0.14 -20.07 15.95
CA ASP A 260 0.44 -18.89 15.13
C ASP A 260 -0.54 -18.70 13.95
N SER A 261 -1.65 -19.43 13.96
CA SER A 261 -2.74 -19.29 12.99
C SER A 261 -4.12 -19.44 13.66
N GLN A 262 -5.11 -18.73 13.12
CA GLN A 262 -6.52 -18.95 13.43
C GLN A 262 -7.13 -19.76 12.27
N GLU A 263 -7.84 -20.85 12.58
CA GLU A 263 -8.61 -21.61 11.58
C GLU A 263 -9.90 -20.88 11.15
#